data_AF-A0A8H7M9U4-F1
#
_entry.id   AF-A0A8H7M9U4-F1
#
_cell.length_a   1.000
_cell.length_b   1.000
_cell.length_c   1.000
_cell.angle_alpha   90.00
_cell.angle_beta   90.00
_cell.angle_gamma   90.00
#
_symmetry.space_group_name_H-M   'P 1'
#
loop_
_entity.id
_entity.type
_entity.pdbx_description
1 polymer ?
#
loop_
_entity_poly.entity_id
_entity_poly.type
_entity_poly.pdbx_seq_one_letter_code
_entity_poly.pdbx_strand_id
1 'polypeptide(L)'
;MPKIVSRSAISSSIDAPPTDSATASLRVYYCLCGEFILVIDKSLNSLPRRKTDGAIIVRSQDAPNSKARVFKLNVNLASQPVMIERKCEQGYLHERQYRFNCTRCDLLIGYQSTPGPIKSGPFVYILWGSVSQVQGQYPPEAFEGEQEALATATAKSKRNNAS
;
A
#
# COMPACT_ATOMS: atom_id res chain seq x y z
N MET A 1 -46.73 -33.04 -10.14
CA MET A 1 -45.44 -32.49 -9.67
C MET A 1 -45.30 -31.07 -10.18
N PRO A 2 -45.36 -30.03 -9.34
CA PRO A 2 -45.23 -28.66 -9.82
C PRO A 2 -43.74 -28.32 -10.01
N LYS A 3 -43.36 -27.86 -11.21
CA LYS A 3 -41.99 -27.41 -11.50
C LYS A 3 -41.77 -26.05 -10.85
N ILE A 4 -40.91 -26.02 -9.83
CA ILE A 4 -40.40 -24.80 -9.22
C ILE A 4 -39.40 -24.18 -10.19
N VAL A 5 -39.68 -22.96 -10.65
CA VAL A 5 -38.74 -22.15 -11.45
C VAL A 5 -38.31 -20.98 -10.57
N SER A 6 -37.06 -20.98 -10.12
CA SER A 6 -36.47 -19.90 -9.33
C SER A 6 -36.31 -18.65 -10.19
N ARG A 7 -37.09 -17.60 -9.90
CA ARG A 7 -36.92 -16.27 -10.48
C ARG A 7 -35.87 -15.52 -9.66
N SER A 8 -34.61 -15.58 -10.08
CA SER A 8 -33.56 -14.71 -9.57
C SER A 8 -33.83 -13.29 -10.07
N ALA A 9 -34.15 -12.37 -9.17
CA ALA A 9 -34.21 -10.95 -9.50
C ALA A 9 -32.78 -10.39 -9.52
N ILE A 10 -32.24 -10.17 -10.71
CA ILE A 10 -31.01 -9.39 -10.89
C ILE A 10 -31.43 -7.93 -10.94
N SER A 11 -31.23 -7.23 -9.83
CA SER A 11 -31.45 -5.78 -9.76
C SER A 11 -30.25 -5.06 -10.37
N SER A 12 -30.28 -4.80 -11.69
CA SER A 12 -29.32 -3.91 -12.34
C SER A 12 -29.85 -2.47 -12.31
N SER A 13 -29.32 -1.64 -11.39
CA SER A 13 -29.59 -0.20 -11.35
C SER A 13 -28.74 0.53 -12.40
N ILE A 14 -29.21 0.59 -13.64
CA ILE A 14 -28.49 1.24 -14.75
C ILE A 14 -29.03 2.66 -15.05
N ASP A 15 -30.17 3.06 -14.47
CA ASP A 15 -30.86 4.32 -14.82
C ASP A 15 -30.72 5.46 -13.80
N ALA A 16 -29.69 5.45 -12.96
CA ALA A 16 -29.36 6.63 -12.16
C ALA A 16 -28.41 7.55 -12.95
N PRO A 17 -28.69 8.86 -13.10
CA PRO A 17 -27.69 9.79 -13.62
C PRO A 17 -26.41 9.67 -12.79
N PRO A 18 -25.21 9.67 -13.42
CA PRO A 18 -23.97 9.47 -12.72
C PRO A 18 -23.80 10.58 -11.69
N THR A 19 -24.03 10.26 -10.43
CA THR A 19 -23.68 11.12 -9.30
C THR A 19 -22.16 11.28 -9.28
N ASP A 20 -21.63 12.33 -8.65
CA ASP A 20 -20.18 12.52 -8.48
C ASP A 20 -19.47 11.32 -7.80
N SER A 21 -20.23 10.39 -7.23
CA SER A 21 -19.76 9.11 -6.68
C SER A 21 -19.52 8.02 -7.74
N ALA A 22 -20.14 8.12 -8.92
CA ALA A 22 -19.98 7.19 -10.03
C ALA A 22 -18.73 7.48 -10.89
N THR A 23 -18.19 8.70 -10.83
CA THR A 23 -16.98 9.10 -11.57
C THR A 23 -15.66 8.79 -10.83
N ALA A 24 -15.71 8.58 -9.50
CA ALA A 24 -14.54 8.15 -8.73
C ALA A 24 -14.51 6.62 -8.58
N SER A 25 -13.96 5.92 -9.57
CA SER A 25 -13.74 4.47 -9.47
C SER A 25 -12.81 4.15 -8.30
N LEU A 26 -13.36 3.74 -7.15
CA LEU A 26 -12.59 3.27 -6.01
C LEU A 26 -11.81 2.01 -6.41
N ARG A 27 -10.53 1.98 -6.08
CA ARG A 27 -9.62 0.87 -6.37
C ARG A 27 -9.41 0.05 -5.11
N VAL A 28 -9.51 -1.26 -5.26
CA VAL A 28 -9.29 -2.22 -4.18
C VAL A 28 -7.92 -2.88 -4.36
N TYR A 29 -7.22 -3.06 -3.23
CA TYR A 29 -5.91 -3.67 -3.16
C TYR A 29 -5.89 -4.73 -2.05
N TYR A 30 -5.25 -5.85 -2.37
CA TYR A 30 -5.12 -7.03 -1.53
C TYR A 30 -3.67 -7.19 -1.07
N CYS A 31 -3.47 -7.82 0.08
CA CYS A 31 -2.19 -8.37 0.48
C CYS A 31 -1.77 -9.47 -0.50
N LEU A 32 -0.48 -9.79 -0.52
CA LEU A 32 0.08 -10.92 -1.26
C LEU A 32 -0.55 -12.27 -0.85
N CYS A 33 -1.05 -12.39 0.39
CA CYS A 33 -1.80 -13.57 0.85
C CYS A 33 -3.28 -13.60 0.42
N GLY A 34 -3.74 -12.58 -0.30
CA GLY A 34 -5.13 -12.43 -0.77
C GLY A 34 -6.09 -11.79 0.23
N GLU A 35 -5.61 -11.31 1.38
CA GLU A 35 -6.43 -10.54 2.34
C GLU A 35 -6.75 -9.16 1.79
N PHE A 36 -7.94 -8.63 2.06
CA PHE A 36 -8.31 -7.27 1.65
C PHE A 36 -7.63 -6.23 2.55
N ILE A 37 -6.90 -5.27 1.96
CA ILE A 37 -6.06 -4.33 2.72
C ILE A 37 -6.42 -2.86 2.50
N LEU A 38 -6.56 -2.40 1.25
CA LEU A 38 -6.69 -0.98 0.95
C LEU A 38 -7.79 -0.72 -0.08
N VAL A 39 -8.61 0.29 0.18
CA VAL A 39 -9.47 0.94 -0.82
C VAL A 39 -9.04 2.38 -0.95
N ILE A 40 -8.85 2.88 -2.18
CA ILE A 40 -8.42 4.25 -2.43
C ILE A 40 -9.04 4.80 -3.73
N ASP A 41 -9.30 6.10 -3.75
CA ASP A 41 -9.84 6.86 -4.89
C ASP A 41 -8.89 7.02 -6.08
N LYS A 42 -7.61 6.66 -5.93
CA LYS A 42 -6.56 6.89 -6.94
C LYS A 42 -5.63 5.68 -7.06
N SER A 43 -5.08 5.46 -8.25
CA SER A 43 -4.10 4.38 -8.46
C SER A 43 -2.82 4.63 -7.68
N LEU A 44 -2.30 3.60 -7.02
CA LEU A 44 -1.04 3.67 -6.29
C LEU A 44 0.14 4.11 -7.18
N ASN A 45 0.17 3.66 -8.44
CA ASN A 45 1.25 3.98 -9.39
C ASN A 45 1.24 5.46 -9.83
N SER A 46 0.14 6.20 -9.62
CA SER A 46 0.06 7.64 -9.92
C SER A 46 0.30 8.55 -8.71
N LEU A 47 0.57 7.96 -7.55
CA LEU A 47 0.92 8.68 -6.33
C LEU A 47 2.44 8.87 -6.25
N PRO A 48 2.91 9.96 -5.61
CA PRO A 48 4.34 10.20 -5.47
C PRO A 48 5.00 9.13 -4.60
N ARG A 49 6.21 8.74 -4.99
CA ARG A 49 7.07 7.82 -4.23
C ARG A 49 8.07 8.60 -3.39
N ARG A 50 8.33 8.12 -2.18
CA ARG A 50 9.31 8.69 -1.25
C ARG A 50 10.72 8.30 -1.69
N LYS A 51 11.64 9.27 -1.70
CA LYS A 51 13.03 9.06 -2.16
C LYS A 51 13.87 8.15 -1.25
N THR A 52 13.51 8.02 0.03
CA THR A 52 14.31 7.31 1.03
C THR A 52 14.15 5.79 1.00
N ASP A 53 12.96 5.30 0.67
CA ASP A 53 12.58 3.89 0.74
C ASP A 53 11.61 3.47 -0.38
N GLY A 54 11.30 4.37 -1.31
CA GLY A 54 10.41 4.08 -2.43
C GLY A 54 8.94 3.91 -2.07
N ALA A 55 8.56 4.11 -0.79
CA ALA A 55 7.19 3.97 -0.31
C ALA A 55 6.25 4.98 -0.97
N ILE A 56 5.01 4.55 -1.23
CA ILE A 56 3.98 5.37 -1.86
C ILE A 56 3.42 6.32 -0.81
N ILE A 57 3.39 7.61 -1.13
CA ILE A 57 2.92 8.66 -0.23
C ILE A 57 1.43 8.88 -0.46
N VAL A 58 0.63 8.53 0.55
CA VAL A 58 -0.82 8.79 0.59
C VAL A 58 -1.07 9.96 1.53
N ARG A 59 -1.64 11.05 1.01
CA ARG A 59 -2.03 12.20 1.83
C ARG A 59 -3.32 11.91 2.60
N SER A 60 -3.27 12.01 3.92
CA SER A 60 -4.40 11.77 4.83
C SER A 60 -5.10 13.02 5.33
N GLN A 61 -4.47 14.20 5.23
CA GLN A 61 -5.03 15.47 5.69
C GLN A 61 -5.00 16.53 4.59
N ASP A 62 -5.99 17.42 4.61
CA ASP A 62 -6.06 18.55 3.70
C ASP A 62 -4.91 19.52 3.95
N ALA A 63 -4.39 20.09 2.88
CA ALA A 63 -3.43 21.18 2.90
C ALA A 63 -3.89 22.28 1.93
N PRO A 64 -3.40 23.53 2.09
CA PRO A 64 -3.87 24.67 1.30
C PRO A 64 -3.86 24.44 -0.22
N ASN A 65 -2.86 23.68 -0.71
CA ASN A 65 -2.64 23.44 -2.14
C ASN A 65 -3.05 22.01 -2.58
N SER A 66 -3.56 21.17 -1.69
CA SER A 66 -3.85 19.77 -2.01
C SER A 66 -4.82 19.11 -1.03
N LYS A 67 -5.88 18.49 -1.56
CA LYS A 67 -6.87 17.74 -0.78
C LYS A 67 -6.35 16.37 -0.32
N ALA A 68 -6.86 15.89 0.81
CA ALA A 68 -6.67 14.54 1.32
C ALA A 68 -7.24 13.50 0.34
N ARG A 69 -6.67 12.29 0.35
CA ARG A 69 -7.19 11.16 -0.42
C ARG A 69 -8.28 10.44 0.35
N VAL A 70 -9.29 9.96 -0.37
CA VAL A 70 -10.30 9.08 0.20
C VAL A 70 -9.75 7.66 0.15
N PHE A 71 -9.44 7.10 1.33
CA PHE A 71 -8.99 5.72 1.44
C PHE A 71 -9.38 5.07 2.77
N LYS A 72 -9.40 3.73 2.80
CA LYS A 72 -9.61 2.92 4.01
C LYS A 72 -8.57 1.80 4.04
N LEU A 73 -7.98 1.56 5.21
CA LEU A 73 -7.05 0.48 5.46
C LEU A 73 -7.67 -0.56 6.41
N ASN A 74 -7.45 -1.83 6.11
CA ASN A 74 -7.78 -2.98 6.94
C ASN A 74 -6.47 -3.66 7.37
N VAL A 75 -5.94 -3.23 8.51
CA VAL A 75 -4.59 -3.59 8.98
C VAL A 75 -4.56 -3.62 10.51
N ASN A 76 -3.67 -4.45 11.06
CA ASN A 76 -3.31 -4.44 12.47
C ASN A 76 -2.27 -3.32 12.71
N LEU A 77 -2.52 -2.50 13.73
CA LEU A 77 -1.54 -1.51 14.20
C LEU A 77 -0.50 -2.20 15.07
N ALA A 78 0.78 -2.04 14.74
CA ALA A 78 1.84 -2.52 15.61
C ALA A 78 1.79 -1.79 16.97
N SER A 79 1.92 -2.54 18.06
CA SER A 79 1.79 -1.99 19.42
C SER A 79 2.92 -1.02 19.79
N GLN A 80 4.12 -1.25 19.25
CA GLN A 80 5.30 -0.45 19.54
C GLN A 80 5.86 0.21 18.27
N PRO A 81 6.22 1.50 18.32
CA PRO A 81 6.88 2.16 17.21
C PRO A 81 8.31 1.64 17.05
N VAL A 82 8.78 1.60 15.80
CA VAL A 82 10.17 1.25 15.47
C VAL A 82 10.93 2.53 15.13
N MET A 83 12.11 2.72 15.72
CA MET A 83 13.02 3.79 15.34
C MET A 83 13.97 3.28 14.26
N ILE A 84 14.05 3.99 13.14
CA ILE A 84 14.92 3.66 12.02
C ILE A 84 15.89 4.80 11.81
N GLU A 85 17.16 4.44 11.60
CA GLU A 85 18.20 5.37 11.17
C GLU A 85 18.40 5.24 9.66
N ARG A 86 18.38 6.37 8.97
CA ARG A 86 18.59 6.44 7.52
C ARG A 86 19.74 7.39 7.23
N LYS A 87 20.65 6.97 6.35
CA LYS A 87 21.69 7.86 5.82
C LYS A 87 21.05 8.90 4.90
N CYS A 88 21.33 10.16 5.13
CA CYS A 88 20.97 11.27 4.25
C CYS A 88 22.24 12.03 3.84
N GLU A 89 22.11 12.94 2.86
CA GLU A 89 23.25 13.75 2.39
C GLU A 89 23.86 14.60 3.51
N GLN A 90 23.06 14.95 4.53
CA GLN A 90 23.43 15.81 5.65
C GLN A 90 23.80 15.02 6.93
N GLY A 91 23.93 13.69 6.85
CA GLY A 91 24.29 12.83 7.99
C GLY A 91 23.31 11.67 8.18
N TYR A 92 22.76 11.56 9.39
CA TYR A 92 21.81 10.50 9.76
C TYR A 92 20.47 11.11 10.17
N LEU A 93 19.39 10.56 9.61
CA LEU A 93 18.02 10.90 9.95
C LEU A 93 17.41 9.77 10.77
N HIS A 94 16.95 10.09 11.97
CA HIS A 94 16.17 9.15 12.78
C HIS A 94 14.68 9.36 12.54
N GLU A 95 13.98 8.28 12.18
CA GLU A 95 12.56 8.28 11.89
C GLU A 95 11.84 7.30 12.81
N ARG A 96 10.77 7.76 13.47
CA ARG A 96 9.85 6.89 14.20
C ARG A 96 8.77 6.40 13.25
N GLN A 97 8.56 5.08 13.22
CA GLN A 97 7.57 4.43 12.37
C GLN A 97 6.55 3.66 13.21
N TYR A 98 5.28 4.03 13.04
CA TYR A 98 4.12 3.29 13.52
C TYR A 98 3.64 2.39 12.39
N ARG A 99 3.96 1.10 12.48
CA ARG A 99 3.79 0.14 11.39
C ARG A 99 2.39 -0.45 11.34
N PHE A 100 1.99 -0.81 10.12
CA PHE A 100 0.71 -1.46 9.82
C PHE A 100 0.97 -2.83 9.19
N ASN A 101 0.37 -3.86 9.77
CA ASN A 101 0.57 -5.24 9.37
C ASN A 101 -0.73 -5.84 8.81
N CYS A 102 -0.61 -6.78 7.87
CA CYS A 102 -1.75 -7.52 7.36
C CYS A 102 -2.45 -8.28 8.49
N THR A 103 -3.78 -8.24 8.53
CA THR A 103 -4.59 -8.91 9.57
C THR A 103 -4.48 -10.43 9.53
N ARG A 104 -4.07 -11.01 8.40
CA ARG A 104 -4.01 -12.47 8.17
C ARG A 104 -2.61 -13.06 8.28
N CYS A 105 -1.61 -12.44 7.67
CA CYS A 105 -0.25 -12.99 7.58
C CYS A 105 0.83 -12.11 8.22
N ASP A 106 0.44 -11.03 8.89
CA ASP A 106 1.33 -10.06 9.54
C ASP A 106 2.37 -9.39 8.62
N LEU A 107 2.23 -9.50 7.30
CA LEU A 107 3.07 -8.80 6.33
C LEU A 107 3.02 -7.28 6.58
N LEU A 108 4.19 -6.63 6.58
CA LEU A 108 4.29 -5.19 6.71
C LEU A 108 3.71 -4.50 5.46
N ILE A 109 2.59 -3.80 5.62
CA ILE A 109 1.90 -3.11 4.53
C ILE A 109 2.42 -1.68 4.38
N GLY A 110 2.63 -0.99 5.51
CA GLY A 110 2.95 0.43 5.52
C GLY A 110 3.24 0.95 6.91
N TYR A 111 3.36 2.26 7.03
CA TYR A 111 3.57 2.94 8.30
C TYR A 111 3.13 4.41 8.25
N GLN A 112 3.07 5.04 9.40
CA GLN A 112 2.98 6.50 9.54
C GLN A 112 4.00 7.01 10.57
N SER A 113 4.34 8.29 10.53
CA SER A 113 5.32 8.87 11.46
C SER A 113 4.69 9.44 12.74
N THR A 114 3.38 9.65 12.74
CA THR A 114 2.64 10.24 13.87
C THR A 114 1.98 9.14 14.71
N PRO A 115 2.01 9.23 16.06
CA PRO A 115 1.28 8.29 16.90
C PRO A 115 -0.24 8.36 16.70
N GLY A 116 -0.94 7.34 17.17
CA GLY A 116 -2.41 7.31 17.21
C GLY A 116 -3.02 6.51 16.05
N PRO A 117 -4.33 6.70 15.79
CA PRO A 117 -5.03 5.96 14.75
C PRO A 117 -4.50 6.30 13.35
N ILE A 118 -4.82 5.44 12.39
CA ILE A 118 -4.51 5.67 10.98
C ILE A 118 -5.10 7.03 10.57
N LYS A 119 -4.31 7.84 9.83
CA LYS A 119 -4.63 9.22 9.39
C LYS A 119 -4.45 10.31 10.46
N SER A 120 -3.86 10.01 11.62
CA SER A 120 -3.51 11.04 12.61
C SER A 120 -2.44 12.02 12.09
N GLY A 121 -1.56 11.56 11.21
CA GLY A 121 -0.56 12.39 10.54
C GLY A 121 -1.00 12.91 9.17
N PRO A 122 -0.20 13.80 8.55
CA PRO A 122 -0.50 14.35 7.22
C PRO A 122 -0.33 13.34 6.09
N PHE A 123 0.51 12.31 6.29
CA PHE A 123 0.83 11.29 5.33
C PHE A 123 0.81 9.89 5.94
N VAL A 124 0.38 8.94 5.12
CA VAL A 124 0.51 7.50 5.32
C VAL A 124 1.40 6.95 4.21
N TYR A 125 2.34 6.08 4.57
CA TYR A 125 3.29 5.49 3.64
C TYR A 125 2.94 4.02 3.42
N ILE A 126 2.64 3.65 2.18
CA ILE A 126 2.40 2.26 1.79
C ILE A 126 3.69 1.71 1.16
N LEU A 127 4.17 0.57 1.65
CA LEU A 127 5.37 -0.03 1.10
C LEU A 127 5.14 -0.45 -0.35
N TRP A 128 6.15 -0.21 -1.19
CA TRP A 128 6.11 -0.60 -2.59
C TRP A 128 6.09 -2.13 -2.71
N GLY A 129 5.22 -2.67 -3.55
CA GLY A 129 5.07 -4.11 -3.73
C GLY A 129 4.36 -4.86 -2.59
N SER A 130 3.90 -4.19 -1.52
CA SER A 130 3.21 -4.87 -0.40
C SER A 130 1.75 -5.24 -0.70
N VAL A 131 1.16 -4.63 -1.73
CA VAL A 131 -0.25 -4.82 -2.12
C VAL A 131 -0.42 -4.96 -3.63
N SER A 132 -1.44 -5.69 -4.06
CA SER A 132 -1.78 -5.97 -5.47
C SER A 132 -3.26 -5.71 -5.75
N GLN A 133 -3.61 -5.36 -6.99
CA GLN A 133 -5.01 -5.26 -7.41
C GLN A 133 -5.65 -6.62 -7.66
N VAL A 134 -4.84 -7.66 -7.91
CA VAL A 134 -5.30 -9.03 -8.15
C VAL A 134 -5.02 -9.85 -6.90
N GLN A 135 -6.06 -10.50 -6.39
CA GLN A 135 -5.97 -11.29 -5.16
C GLN A 135 -4.99 -12.46 -5.31
N GLY A 136 -4.06 -12.61 -4.37
CA GLY A 136 -3.13 -13.74 -4.33
C GLY A 136 -2.04 -13.71 -5.41
N GLN A 137 -1.91 -12.62 -6.17
CA GLN A 137 -0.83 -12.42 -7.12
C GLN A 137 0.17 -11.40 -6.61
N TYR A 138 1.45 -11.69 -6.88
CA TYR A 138 2.54 -10.78 -6.63
C TYR A 138 2.57 -9.71 -7.73
N PRO A 139 2.54 -8.42 -7.37
CA PRO A 139 2.68 -7.35 -8.36
C PRO A 139 4.11 -7.41 -8.96
N PRO A 140 4.31 -7.12 -10.26
CA PRO A 140 5.65 -7.02 -10.86
C PRO A 140 6.60 -6.12 -10.05
N GLU A 141 6.03 -5.07 -9.44
CA GLU A 141 6.67 -4.13 -8.54
C GLU A 141 7.35 -4.79 -7.32
N ALA A 142 6.88 -5.97 -6.88
CA ALA A 142 7.51 -6.72 -5.79
C ALA A 142 8.88 -7.29 -6.15
N PHE A 143 9.16 -7.44 -7.45
CA PHE A 143 10.42 -7.96 -7.98
C PHE A 143 11.34 -6.83 -8.49
N GLU A 144 10.92 -5.57 -8.38
CA GLU A 144 11.78 -4.43 -8.72
C GLU A 144 13.02 -4.38 -7.82
N GLY A 145 14.20 -4.34 -8.43
CA GLY A 145 15.48 -4.30 -7.73
C GLY A 145 16.13 -5.67 -7.49
N GLU A 146 15.45 -6.79 -7.81
CA GLU A 146 16.06 -8.12 -7.67
C GLU A 146 17.30 -8.29 -8.54
N GLN A 147 17.27 -7.80 -9.78
CA GLN A 147 18.41 -7.90 -10.71
C GLN A 147 19.62 -7.10 -10.20
N GLU A 148 19.40 -5.90 -9.65
CA GLU A 148 20.47 -5.09 -9.05
C GLU A 148 21.01 -5.73 -7.77
N ALA A 149 20.14 -6.31 -6.94
CA ALA A 149 20.53 -7.04 -5.74
C ALA A 149 21.36 -8.28 -6.10
N LEU A 150 20.95 -9.04 -7.12
CA LEU A 150 21.68 -10.21 -7.63
C LEU A 150 23.04 -9.82 -8.19
N ALA A 151 23.10 -8.73 -8.96
CA ALA A 151 24.35 -8.19 -9.51
C ALA A 151 25.31 -7.72 -8.40
N THR A 152 24.79 -7.07 -7.36
CA THR A 152 25.58 -6.64 -6.20
C THR A 152 26.09 -7.83 -5.40
N ALA A 153 25.25 -8.86 -5.20
CA ALA A 153 25.60 -10.08 -4.48
C ALA A 153 26.70 -10.88 -5.21
N THR A 154 26.58 -11.03 -6.53
CA THR A 154 27.61 -11.69 -7.36
C THR A 154 28.91 -10.91 -7.41
N ALA A 155 28.86 -9.57 -7.48
CA ALA A 155 30.06 -8.73 -7.41
C ALA A 155 30.80 -8.87 -6.06
N LYS A 156 30.06 -8.98 -4.95
CA LYS A 156 30.63 -9.18 -3.61
C LYS A 156 31.25 -10.56 -3.45
N SER A 157 30.61 -11.61 -3.99
CA SER A 157 31.14 -12.99 -3.97
C SER A 157 32.46 -13.12 -4.75
N LYS A 158 32.58 -12.47 -5.92
CA LYS A 158 33.83 -12.46 -6.70
C LYS A 158 34.99 -11.78 -5.97
N ARG A 159 34.74 -10.72 -5.19
CA ARG A 159 35.78 -10.07 -4.37
C ARG A 159 36.28 -10.96 -3.24
N ASN A 160 35.39 -11.71 -2.59
CA ASN A 160 35.77 -12.56 -1.46
C ASN A 160 36.54 -13.81 -1.88
N ASN A 161 36.38 -14.30 -3.13
CA ASN A 161 37.12 -15.45 -3.66
C ASN A 161 38.46 -15.08 -4.30
N ALA A 162 38.79 -13.78 -4.39
CA ALA A 162 40.03 -13.27 -4.98
C ALA A 162 41.03 -12.78 -3.92
N SER A 163 40.79 -13.08 -2.64
CA SER A 163 41.68 -12.85 -1.49
C SER A 163 42.05 -14.20 -0.88
#